data_AF-A0A091VJA4-F1
#
_entry.id   AF-A0A091VJA4-F1
#
_cell.length_a   1.000
_cell.length_b   1.000
_cell.length_c   1.000
_cell.angle_alpha   90.00
_cell.angle_beta   90.00
_cell.angle_gamma   90.00
#
_symmetry.space_group_name_H-M   'P 1'
#
loop_
_entity.id
_entity.type
_entity.pdbx_description
1 polymer ?
#
loop_
_entity_poly.entity_id
_entity_poly.type
_entity_poly.pdbx_seq_one_letter_code
_entity_poly.pdbx_strand_id
1 'polypeptide(L)'
;FFQKTLTAVKNWFTLFGWSKGQNPISIPYSLRRDVCKIHVTSSQEKIFKQSLGKDTKTVYDLLFHLSGQLLPGITSSQSLPLDPVERMLKLHWQHSTLLAFLKSQGAYLPHVMPEFLLEPDDYKKWIKVQTLKKDVKNSDTFSNKHLFILEDSIFERMSKRAWTDLLLQIYKVFVLPRVSSRNITDLFSLESVQNMPRIKSEPLSSNIYSPYERIILTWLNQHYEKNRKTVWKDCEKGEVPPMRWIVNFDRDLLDGLVLATQLAAYCPYLVATHFVRMYTNPKTPEQFLHNCLILVNAMHAVSLAIDIKV
;
A
#
# COMPACT_ATOMS: atom_id res chain seq x y z
N PHE A 1 8.39 -0.57 13.26
CA PHE A 1 7.12 -0.80 12.54
C PHE A 1 6.92 0.21 11.41
N PHE A 2 6.67 1.50 11.69
CA PHE A 2 6.34 2.53 10.69
C PHE A 2 7.26 2.60 9.46
N GLN A 3 8.59 2.56 9.63
CA GLN A 3 9.53 2.61 8.49
C GLN A 3 9.43 1.39 7.56
N LYS A 4 9.15 0.20 8.13
CA LYS A 4 8.93 -1.02 7.34
C LYS A 4 7.65 -0.90 6.52
N THR A 5 6.57 -0.44 7.14
CA THR A 5 5.28 -0.17 6.46
C THR A 5 5.44 0.87 5.36
N LEU A 6 6.12 1.98 5.64
CA LEU A 6 6.41 3.02 4.66
C LEU A 6 7.16 2.46 3.44
N THR A 7 8.18 1.63 3.69
CA THR A 7 8.98 1.01 2.62
C THR A 7 8.12 0.07 1.78
N ALA A 8 7.31 -0.78 2.41
CA ALA A 8 6.39 -1.68 1.71
C ALA A 8 5.37 -0.92 0.85
N VAL A 9 4.75 0.13 1.40
CA VAL A 9 3.80 1.01 0.69
C VAL A 9 4.49 1.69 -0.49
N LYS A 10 5.66 2.29 -0.27
CA LYS A 10 6.45 2.93 -1.32
C LYS A 10 6.76 1.95 -2.46
N ASN A 11 7.25 0.76 -2.15
CA ASN A 11 7.63 -0.23 -3.14
C ASN A 11 6.41 -0.71 -3.94
N TRP A 12 5.31 -1.04 -3.25
CA TRP A 12 4.09 -1.50 -3.92
C TRP A 12 3.53 -0.46 -4.89
N PHE A 13 3.36 0.80 -4.43
CA PHE A 13 2.83 1.85 -5.30
C PHE A 13 3.81 2.27 -6.39
N THR A 14 5.12 2.18 -6.15
CA THR A 14 6.13 2.38 -7.21
C THR A 14 5.96 1.36 -8.33
N LEU A 15 5.68 0.11 -8.00
CA LEU A 15 5.59 -0.97 -8.99
C LEU A 15 4.21 -1.03 -9.68
N PHE A 16 3.13 -0.83 -8.92
CA PHE A 16 1.77 -1.18 -9.33
C PHE A 16 0.77 -0.03 -9.25
N GLY A 17 1.19 1.16 -8.82
CA GLY A 17 0.28 2.29 -8.59
C GLY A 17 -0.24 2.95 -9.87
N TRP A 18 0.44 2.81 -11.00
CA TRP A 18 0.12 3.52 -12.25
C TRP A 18 0.03 2.58 -13.46
N SER A 19 -0.83 2.94 -14.42
CA SER A 19 -1.10 2.13 -15.62
C SER A 19 0.10 2.00 -16.58
N LYS A 20 0.96 3.02 -16.66
CA LYS A 20 2.13 3.05 -17.57
C LYS A 20 3.38 2.45 -16.91
N GLY A 21 3.24 1.36 -16.18
CA GLY A 21 4.33 0.69 -15.47
C GLY A 21 4.89 1.48 -14.28
N GLN A 22 6.10 1.09 -13.86
CA GLN A 22 6.75 1.58 -12.64
C GLN A 22 6.84 3.12 -12.60
N ASN A 23 6.62 3.68 -11.41
CA ASN A 23 6.69 5.11 -11.13
C ASN A 23 7.35 5.33 -9.75
N PRO A 24 8.67 5.51 -9.68
CA PRO A 24 9.37 5.71 -8.40
C PRO A 24 8.83 6.91 -7.62
N ILE A 25 8.31 6.66 -6.42
CA ILE A 25 7.77 7.71 -5.55
C ILE A 25 8.61 7.93 -4.29
N SER A 26 8.51 9.14 -3.74
CA SER A 26 9.00 9.51 -2.42
C SER A 26 7.84 10.01 -1.58
N ILE A 27 7.58 9.36 -0.44
CA ILE A 27 6.48 9.72 0.46
C ILE A 27 7.01 10.67 1.55
N PRO A 28 6.47 11.90 1.69
CA PRO A 28 5.34 12.49 0.94
C PRO A 28 5.75 13.31 -0.30
N TYR A 29 7.04 13.59 -0.48
CA TYR A 29 7.57 14.61 -1.40
C TYR A 29 7.07 14.52 -2.85
N SER A 30 7.15 13.37 -3.52
CA SER A 30 6.72 13.29 -4.92
C SER A 30 5.20 13.42 -5.03
N LEU A 31 4.45 12.86 -4.08
CA LEU A 31 2.98 12.90 -4.08
C LEU A 31 2.43 14.32 -3.94
N ARG A 32 3.12 15.17 -3.17
CA ARG A 32 2.79 16.60 -3.07
C ARG A 32 3.20 17.37 -4.34
N ARG A 33 4.47 17.23 -4.71
CA ARG A 33 5.10 18.00 -5.79
C ARG A 33 4.44 17.75 -7.13
N ASP A 34 4.12 16.50 -7.44
CA ASP A 34 3.65 16.11 -8.76
C ASP A 34 2.21 16.60 -8.99
N VAL A 35 1.44 16.85 -7.93
CA VAL A 35 0.14 17.55 -8.02
C VAL A 35 0.35 19.05 -8.30
N CYS A 36 1.36 19.68 -7.70
CA CYS A 36 1.67 21.11 -7.89
C CYS A 36 2.26 21.48 -9.25
N LYS A 37 2.86 20.52 -9.97
CA LYS A 37 3.64 20.76 -11.20
C LYS A 37 2.83 21.02 -12.48
N ILE A 38 1.50 20.94 -12.46
CA ILE A 38 0.67 20.96 -13.68
C ILE A 38 0.71 22.33 -14.43
N HIS A 39 1.49 23.34 -14.00
CA HIS A 39 1.59 24.61 -14.73
C HIS A 39 2.92 25.40 -14.72
N VAL A 40 4.05 24.85 -14.27
CA VAL A 40 5.34 25.60 -14.37
C VAL A 40 5.97 25.42 -15.75
N THR A 41 5.33 25.95 -16.79
CA THR A 41 5.97 26.12 -18.11
C THR A 41 5.58 27.43 -18.80
N SER A 42 6.02 28.55 -18.23
CA SER A 42 6.49 29.78 -18.91
C SER A 42 6.87 30.78 -17.81
N SER A 43 8.01 31.47 -17.78
CA SER A 43 9.08 31.71 -18.73
C SER A 43 10.21 32.40 -17.94
N GLN A 44 11.34 31.72 -17.74
CA GLN A 44 12.69 32.25 -17.48
C GLN A 44 13.50 31.17 -16.75
N GLU A 45 14.28 30.41 -17.53
CA GLU A 45 15.65 29.97 -17.21
C GLU A 45 16.05 28.90 -18.23
N LYS A 46 16.82 29.34 -19.22
CA LYS A 46 17.61 28.45 -20.07
C LYS A 46 18.66 27.80 -19.16
N ILE A 47 18.48 26.52 -18.77
CA ILE A 47 19.57 25.52 -18.58
C ILE A 47 19.05 24.11 -18.19
N PHE A 48 17.80 23.90 -17.74
CA PHE A 48 17.26 22.54 -17.51
C PHE A 48 16.04 22.23 -18.39
N LYS A 49 16.26 22.03 -19.69
CA LYS A 49 15.29 21.32 -20.54
C LYS A 49 15.47 19.81 -20.34
N GLN A 50 14.81 19.26 -19.32
CA GLN A 50 14.46 17.85 -19.33
C GLN A 50 12.93 17.74 -19.52
N SER A 51 12.55 16.97 -20.52
CA SER A 51 11.22 16.71 -21.09
C SER A 51 10.08 16.36 -20.12
N LEU A 52 9.68 17.24 -19.21
CA LEU A 52 8.80 16.92 -18.08
C LEU A 52 7.40 17.58 -18.15
N GLY A 53 6.83 17.70 -19.35
CA GLY A 53 5.54 18.38 -19.57
C GLY A 53 4.35 17.47 -19.91
N LYS A 54 4.58 16.19 -20.25
CA LYS A 54 3.51 15.26 -20.70
C LYS A 54 3.34 13.99 -19.83
N ASP A 55 4.19 13.79 -18.82
CA ASP A 55 4.29 12.53 -18.07
C ASP A 55 4.23 12.66 -16.54
N THR A 56 3.77 13.79 -16.00
CA THR A 56 3.61 13.95 -14.55
C THR A 56 2.45 13.09 -14.05
N LYS A 57 2.78 11.94 -13.48
CA LYS A 57 1.86 10.95 -12.92
C LYS A 57 1.44 11.37 -11.50
N THR A 58 0.19 11.75 -11.31
CA THR A 58 -0.34 12.23 -10.02
C THR A 58 -0.99 11.10 -9.21
N VAL A 59 -1.34 11.38 -7.95
CA VAL A 59 -2.18 10.47 -7.13
C VAL A 59 -3.56 10.26 -7.76
N TYR A 60 -4.08 11.22 -8.52
CA TYR A 60 -5.37 11.09 -9.19
C TYR A 60 -5.31 10.10 -10.35
N ASP A 61 -4.19 10.04 -11.07
CA ASP A 61 -3.96 9.01 -12.10
C ASP A 61 -3.83 7.61 -11.50
N LEU A 62 -3.19 7.52 -10.32
CA LEU A 62 -3.12 6.28 -9.55
C LEU A 62 -4.50 5.81 -9.12
N LEU A 63 -5.34 6.73 -8.64
CA LEU A 63 -6.71 6.38 -8.23
C LEU A 63 -7.56 5.97 -9.40
N PHE A 64 -7.46 6.67 -10.53
CA PHE A 64 -8.15 6.28 -11.76
C PHE A 64 -7.71 4.88 -12.20
N HIS A 65 -6.42 4.58 -12.15
CA HIS A 65 -5.90 3.24 -12.47
C HIS A 65 -6.44 2.14 -11.54
N LEU A 66 -6.51 2.39 -10.23
CA LEU A 66 -6.91 1.39 -9.25
C LEU A 66 -8.44 1.25 -9.10
N SER A 67 -9.19 2.33 -9.25
CA SER A 67 -10.64 2.34 -9.09
C SER A 67 -11.41 2.21 -10.41
N GLY A 68 -10.78 2.57 -11.54
CA GLY A 68 -11.47 2.74 -12.82
C GLY A 68 -12.38 3.97 -12.86
N GLN A 69 -12.43 4.78 -11.80
CA GLN A 69 -13.33 5.92 -11.65
C GLN A 69 -12.54 7.23 -11.60
N LEU A 70 -13.07 8.24 -12.30
CA LEU A 70 -12.57 9.60 -12.18
C LEU A 70 -13.18 10.27 -10.95
N LEU A 71 -12.39 11.07 -10.26
CA LEU A 71 -12.86 11.88 -9.14
C LEU A 71 -13.79 12.99 -9.67
N PRO A 72 -14.96 13.21 -9.03
CA PRO A 72 -15.87 14.28 -9.45
C PRO A 72 -15.16 15.63 -9.50
N GLY A 73 -15.18 16.28 -10.67
CA GLY A 73 -14.60 17.60 -10.88
C GLY A 73 -13.06 17.66 -10.90
N ILE A 74 -12.36 16.52 -10.84
CA ILE A 74 -10.88 16.45 -10.96
C ILE A 74 -10.55 15.65 -12.20
N THR A 75 -9.93 16.30 -13.20
CA THR A 75 -9.38 15.61 -14.37
C THR A 75 -7.85 15.57 -14.30
N SER A 76 -7.25 14.52 -14.86
CA SER A 76 -5.79 14.29 -14.88
C SER A 76 -4.97 15.43 -15.52
N SER A 77 -5.61 16.34 -16.26
CA SER A 77 -4.95 17.42 -17.01
C SER A 77 -5.31 18.84 -16.51
N GLN A 78 -5.83 18.98 -15.30
CA GLN A 78 -6.23 20.30 -14.79
C GLN A 78 -5.04 21.19 -14.46
N SER A 79 -4.93 22.33 -15.16
CA SER A 79 -4.03 23.41 -14.79
C SER A 79 -4.34 23.95 -13.40
N LEU A 80 -3.29 24.27 -12.66
CA LEU A 80 -3.41 24.98 -11.39
C LEU A 80 -3.39 26.50 -11.63
N PRO A 81 -4.16 27.28 -10.84
CA PRO A 81 -4.08 28.73 -10.87
C PRO A 81 -2.65 29.23 -10.64
N LEU A 82 -2.31 30.36 -11.27
CA LEU A 82 -1.04 31.05 -11.04
C LEU A 82 -1.03 31.78 -9.70
N ASP A 83 -2.18 32.28 -9.25
CA ASP A 83 -2.30 32.92 -7.95
C ASP A 83 -2.04 31.91 -6.82
N PRO A 84 -1.07 32.16 -5.91
CA PRO A 84 -0.70 31.21 -4.88
C PRO A 84 -1.83 30.87 -3.89
N VAL A 85 -2.76 31.80 -3.64
CA VAL A 85 -3.88 31.60 -2.72
C VAL A 85 -4.96 30.76 -3.39
N GLU A 86 -5.36 31.10 -4.62
CA GLU A 86 -6.30 30.31 -5.41
C GLU A 86 -5.78 28.89 -5.68
N ARG A 87 -4.47 28.75 -5.97
CA ARG A 87 -3.82 27.45 -6.14
C ARG A 87 -3.96 26.61 -4.87
N MET A 88 -3.60 27.18 -3.73
CA MET A 88 -3.70 26.50 -2.44
C MET A 88 -5.16 26.11 -2.14
N LEU A 89 -6.13 26.99 -2.37
CA LEU A 89 -7.56 26.71 -2.18
C LEU A 89 -8.04 25.55 -3.07
N LYS A 90 -7.61 25.53 -4.34
CA LYS A 90 -7.92 24.46 -5.29
C LYS A 90 -7.31 23.14 -4.84
N LEU A 91 -6.03 23.12 -4.46
CA LEU A 91 -5.35 21.91 -3.96
C LEU A 91 -6.04 21.35 -2.72
N HIS A 92 -6.37 22.21 -1.76
CA HIS A 92 -7.12 21.81 -0.58
C HIS A 92 -8.47 21.19 -0.95
N TRP A 93 -9.23 21.82 -1.85
CA TRP A 93 -10.50 21.28 -2.34
C TRP A 93 -10.33 19.92 -3.05
N GLN A 94 -9.31 19.76 -3.87
CA GLN A 94 -9.03 18.48 -4.54
C GLN A 94 -8.71 17.38 -3.54
N HIS A 95 -7.89 17.66 -2.53
CA HIS A 95 -7.57 16.74 -1.44
C HIS A 95 -8.79 16.41 -0.57
N SER A 96 -9.67 17.37 -0.29
CA SER A 96 -10.95 17.12 0.38
C SER A 96 -11.84 16.17 -0.43
N THR A 97 -11.93 16.41 -1.74
CA THR A 97 -12.73 15.58 -2.66
C THR A 97 -12.19 14.15 -2.73
N LEU A 98 -10.85 14.01 -2.78
CA LEU A 98 -10.17 12.73 -2.67
C LEU A 98 -10.54 11.98 -1.38
N LEU A 99 -10.41 12.64 -0.23
CA LEU A 99 -10.71 12.01 1.07
C LEU A 99 -12.20 11.63 1.17
N ALA A 100 -13.10 12.47 0.68
CA ALA A 100 -14.53 12.18 0.64
C ALA A 100 -14.85 10.98 -0.26
N PHE A 101 -14.22 10.88 -1.43
CA PHE A 101 -14.36 9.73 -2.32
C PHE A 101 -13.84 8.45 -1.69
N LEU A 102 -12.64 8.45 -1.09
CA LEU A 102 -12.13 7.27 -0.39
C LEU A 102 -13.08 6.82 0.73
N LYS A 103 -13.63 7.77 1.49
CA LYS A 103 -14.61 7.50 2.54
C LYS A 103 -15.88 6.86 1.98
N SER A 104 -16.38 7.28 0.82
CA SER A 104 -17.55 6.67 0.19
C SER A 104 -17.28 5.23 -0.31
N GLN A 105 -16.02 4.89 -0.57
CA GLN A 105 -15.56 3.53 -0.89
C GLN A 105 -15.23 2.68 0.35
N GLY A 106 -15.50 3.19 1.56
CA GLY A 106 -15.29 2.46 2.82
C GLY A 106 -13.93 2.68 3.50
N ALA A 107 -13.13 3.65 3.05
CA ALA A 107 -11.90 4.03 3.75
C ALA A 107 -12.20 4.75 5.08
N TYR A 108 -11.35 4.53 6.07
CA TYR A 108 -11.46 5.20 7.37
C TYR A 108 -10.22 6.05 7.67
N LEU A 109 -10.35 7.36 7.46
CA LEU A 109 -9.28 8.37 7.60
C LEU A 109 -9.74 9.60 8.42
N PRO A 110 -10.33 9.44 9.62
CA PRO A 110 -10.86 10.59 10.39
C PRO A 110 -9.76 11.56 10.85
N HIS A 111 -8.51 11.10 10.92
CA HIS A 111 -7.35 11.88 11.37
C HIS A 111 -6.58 12.54 10.23
N VAL A 112 -6.83 12.17 8.97
CA VAL A 112 -6.14 12.77 7.83
C VAL A 112 -6.92 13.96 7.32
N MET A 113 -6.39 15.15 7.57
CA MET A 113 -6.95 16.40 7.07
C MET A 113 -6.33 16.79 5.73
N PRO A 114 -7.07 17.45 4.81
CA PRO A 114 -6.58 17.83 3.49
C PRO A 114 -5.31 18.71 3.54
N GLU A 115 -5.18 19.58 4.54
CA GLU A 115 -4.03 20.47 4.69
C GLU A 115 -2.71 19.74 4.96
N PHE A 116 -2.75 18.51 5.50
CA PHE A 116 -1.54 17.70 5.68
C PHE A 116 -1.08 17.02 4.37
N LEU A 117 -1.89 17.10 3.31
CA LEU A 117 -1.53 16.60 1.99
C LEU A 117 -0.88 17.68 1.11
N LEU A 118 -0.87 18.95 1.55
CA LEU A 118 -0.27 20.08 0.83
C LEU A 118 1.26 20.13 0.94
N GLU A 119 1.89 20.86 0.02
CA GLU A 119 3.28 21.32 0.17
C GLU A 119 3.43 22.26 1.38
N PRO A 120 4.61 22.31 2.04
CA PRO A 120 4.81 23.12 3.24
C PRO A 120 4.41 24.59 3.09
N ASP A 121 4.72 25.19 1.93
CA ASP A 121 4.40 26.59 1.66
C ASP A 121 2.89 26.81 1.50
N ASP A 122 2.17 25.84 0.94
CA ASP A 122 0.73 25.96 0.74
C ASP A 122 -0.03 25.63 2.04
N TYR A 123 0.50 24.73 2.88
CA TYR A 123 0.05 24.53 4.25
C TYR A 123 0.17 25.82 5.08
N LYS A 124 1.34 26.47 5.09
CA LYS A 124 1.56 27.73 5.81
C LYS A 124 0.58 28.82 5.35
N LYS A 125 0.31 28.92 4.05
CA LYS A 125 -0.70 29.84 3.49
C LYS A 125 -2.11 29.49 3.95
N TRP A 126 -2.49 28.21 3.89
CA TRP A 126 -3.81 27.75 4.34
C TRP A 126 -4.07 28.13 5.79
N ILE A 127 -3.13 27.84 6.70
CA ILE A 127 -3.28 28.16 8.13
C ILE A 127 -3.44 29.66 8.35
N LYS A 128 -2.64 30.50 7.67
CA LYS A 128 -2.79 31.98 7.74
C LYS A 128 -4.18 32.44 7.29
N VAL A 129 -4.66 31.96 6.15
CA VAL A 129 -5.99 32.30 5.62
C VAL A 129 -7.11 31.87 6.57
N GLN A 130 -6.97 30.69 7.20
CA GLN A 130 -7.97 30.20 8.15
C GLN A 130 -7.99 30.99 9.45
N THR A 131 -6.83 31.43 9.95
CA THR A 131 -6.75 32.30 11.14
C THR A 131 -7.42 33.65 10.85
N LEU A 132 -7.09 34.30 9.73
CA LEU A 132 -7.70 35.57 9.33
C LEU A 132 -9.23 35.48 9.14
N LYS A 133 -9.73 34.37 8.56
CA LYS A 133 -11.18 34.16 8.39
C LYS A 133 -11.91 33.98 9.73
N LYS A 134 -11.25 33.44 10.75
CA LYS A 134 -11.83 33.32 12.10
C LYS A 134 -11.89 34.65 12.81
N ASP A 135 -10.85 35.48 12.67
CA ASP A 135 -10.80 36.81 13.27
C ASP A 135 -11.89 37.75 12.71
N VAL A 136 -12.28 37.56 11.45
CA VAL A 136 -13.36 38.35 10.80
C VAL A 136 -14.77 37.82 11.14
N LYS A 137 -14.92 36.53 11.49
CA LYS A 137 -16.23 35.90 11.74
C LYS A 137 -16.59 35.75 13.23
N ASN A 138 -15.64 35.88 14.14
CA ASN A 138 -15.85 35.72 15.57
C ASN A 138 -15.69 37.06 16.31
N SER A 139 -16.72 37.91 16.25
CA SER A 139 -17.01 38.84 17.36
C SER A 139 -17.80 38.16 18.49
N ASP A 140 -18.31 36.94 18.29
CA ASP A 140 -19.01 36.19 19.32
C ASP A 140 -18.72 34.68 19.22
N THR A 141 -18.44 34.07 20.38
CA THR A 141 -18.30 32.63 20.68
C THR A 141 -16.87 32.06 20.68
N PHE A 142 -16.39 31.85 21.91
CA PHE A 142 -15.14 31.19 22.31
C PHE A 142 -14.98 29.79 21.72
N SER A 143 -14.10 29.64 20.72
CA SER A 143 -13.40 28.39 20.44
C SER A 143 -11.91 28.67 20.34
N ASN A 144 -11.24 28.49 21.46
CA ASN A 144 -9.83 28.87 21.71
C ASN A 144 -8.84 27.88 21.04
N LYS A 145 -9.01 27.61 19.74
CA LYS A 145 -8.02 26.92 18.91
C LYS A 145 -7.54 27.88 17.82
N HIS A 146 -6.64 28.78 18.19
CA HIS A 146 -5.73 29.36 17.22
C HIS A 146 -5.01 28.20 16.53
N LEU A 147 -5.16 28.11 15.20
CA LEU A 147 -4.41 27.15 14.40
C LEU A 147 -2.97 27.67 14.34
N PHE A 148 -2.11 27.15 15.20
CA PHE A 148 -0.68 27.47 15.15
C PHE A 148 -0.08 26.81 13.92
N ILE A 149 0.74 27.59 13.18
CA ILE A 149 1.57 27.04 12.12
C ILE A 149 2.54 26.07 12.80
N LEU A 150 2.47 24.80 12.41
CA LEU A 150 3.39 23.78 12.93
C LEU A 150 4.83 24.09 12.48
N GLU A 151 5.78 23.72 13.33
CA GLU A 151 7.19 23.68 12.95
C GLU A 151 7.38 22.74 11.74
N ASP A 152 8.29 23.09 10.84
CA ASP A 152 8.51 22.37 9.58
C ASP A 152 8.82 20.88 9.81
N SER A 153 9.62 20.54 10.82
CA SER A 153 9.95 19.15 11.18
C SER A 153 8.71 18.34 11.63
N ILE A 154 7.81 18.98 12.37
CA ILE A 154 6.56 18.38 12.87
C ILE A 154 5.59 18.20 11.71
N PHE A 155 5.43 19.23 10.88
CA PHE A 155 4.57 19.18 9.69
C PHE A 155 5.01 18.06 8.75
N GLU A 156 6.30 17.94 8.46
CA GLU A 156 6.83 16.89 7.58
C GLU A 156 6.50 15.49 8.11
N ARG A 157 6.62 15.26 9.42
CA ARG A 157 6.24 13.98 10.04
C ARG A 157 4.74 13.71 9.93
N MET A 158 3.90 14.74 10.12
CA MET A 158 2.45 14.64 9.99
C MET A 158 2.03 14.35 8.54
N SER A 159 2.58 15.10 7.58
CA SER A 159 2.31 14.93 6.15
C SER A 159 2.74 13.54 5.67
N LYS A 160 3.94 13.10 6.07
CA LYS A 160 4.43 11.76 5.77
C LYS A 160 3.50 10.67 6.27
N ARG A 161 3.01 10.78 7.50
CA ARG A 161 2.05 9.84 8.07
C ARG A 161 0.70 9.88 7.35
N ALA A 162 0.18 11.08 7.09
CA ALA A 162 -1.07 11.29 6.35
C ALA A 162 -1.04 10.63 4.97
N TRP A 163 0.01 10.87 4.18
CA TRP A 163 0.18 10.24 2.86
C TRP A 163 0.34 8.72 2.95
N THR A 164 1.06 8.22 3.95
CA THR A 164 1.23 6.77 4.15
C THR A 164 -0.11 6.11 4.48
N ASP A 165 -0.88 6.68 5.41
CA ASP A 165 -2.18 6.16 5.82
C ASP A 165 -3.21 6.24 4.67
N LEU A 166 -3.18 7.32 3.88
CA LEU A 166 -4.00 7.47 2.69
C LEU A 166 -3.72 6.36 1.67
N LEU A 167 -2.45 6.08 1.37
CA LEU A 167 -2.06 5.02 0.45
C LEU A 167 -2.44 3.62 0.97
N LEU A 168 -2.29 3.36 2.27
CA LEU A 168 -2.74 2.11 2.89
C LEU A 168 -4.25 1.91 2.74
N GLN A 169 -5.04 2.99 2.91
CA GLN A 169 -6.49 2.91 2.73
C GLN A 169 -6.87 2.71 1.25
N ILE A 170 -6.18 3.37 0.32
CA ILE A 170 -6.33 3.10 -1.13
C ILE A 170 -6.11 1.62 -1.44
N TYR A 171 -5.03 1.04 -0.92
CA TYR A 171 -4.75 -0.39 -1.09
C TYR A 171 -5.88 -1.25 -0.52
N LYS A 172 -6.33 -0.93 0.69
CA LYS A 172 -7.40 -1.66 1.38
C LYS A 172 -8.73 -1.63 0.63
N VAL A 173 -9.11 -0.51 0.02
CA VAL A 173 -10.44 -0.35 -0.61
C VAL A 173 -10.45 -0.68 -2.10
N PHE A 174 -9.31 -0.65 -2.80
CA PHE A 174 -9.28 -0.90 -4.26
C PHE A 174 -8.46 -2.10 -4.69
N VAL A 175 -7.50 -2.55 -3.87
CA VAL A 175 -6.62 -3.67 -4.23
C VAL A 175 -7.07 -4.96 -3.55
N LEU A 176 -7.24 -4.96 -2.23
CA LEU A 176 -7.71 -6.15 -1.50
C LEU A 176 -9.03 -6.71 -2.02
N PRO A 177 -10.04 -5.90 -2.40
CA PRO A 177 -11.30 -6.43 -2.92
C PRO A 177 -11.19 -7.20 -4.23
N ARG A 178 -10.07 -7.06 -4.96
CA ARG A 178 -9.80 -7.84 -6.18
C ARG A 178 -9.50 -9.31 -5.89
N VAL A 179 -9.24 -9.67 -4.63
CA VAL A 179 -9.09 -11.06 -4.20
C VAL A 179 -10.48 -11.72 -4.16
N SER A 180 -10.81 -12.46 -5.23
CA SER A 180 -12.10 -13.15 -5.36
C SER A 180 -12.05 -14.58 -4.81
N SER A 181 -13.09 -14.96 -4.06
CA SER A 181 -13.29 -16.35 -3.60
C SER A 181 -13.67 -17.29 -4.75
N ARG A 182 -14.20 -16.80 -5.89
CA ARG A 182 -14.68 -17.66 -6.97
C ARG A 182 -13.57 -18.57 -7.52
N ASN A 183 -12.37 -18.01 -7.72
CA ASN A 183 -11.21 -18.76 -8.20
C ASN A 183 -10.73 -19.84 -7.20
N ILE A 184 -10.92 -19.61 -5.90
CA ILE A 184 -10.53 -20.55 -4.84
C ILE A 184 -11.52 -21.71 -4.82
N THR A 185 -12.82 -21.42 -4.82
CA THR A 185 -13.85 -22.48 -4.76
C THR A 185 -13.80 -23.42 -5.95
N ASP A 186 -13.51 -22.92 -7.16
CA ASP A 186 -13.41 -23.72 -8.39
C ASP A 186 -12.11 -24.55 -8.46
N LEU A 187 -10.97 -24.05 -7.93
CA LEU A 187 -9.73 -24.82 -7.87
C LEU A 187 -9.80 -25.99 -6.86
N PHE A 188 -10.65 -25.86 -5.84
CA PHE A 188 -10.61 -26.72 -4.65
C PHE A 188 -11.87 -27.57 -4.44
N SER A 189 -12.88 -27.46 -5.30
CA SER A 189 -14.06 -28.33 -5.28
C SER A 189 -13.78 -29.75 -5.79
N LEU A 190 -12.58 -30.04 -6.30
CA LEU A 190 -12.21 -31.34 -6.85
C LEU A 190 -11.58 -32.31 -5.84
N GLU A 191 -10.98 -31.86 -4.72
CA GLU A 191 -10.27 -32.75 -3.78
C GLU A 191 -10.35 -32.31 -2.30
N SER A 192 -11.09 -33.11 -1.50
CA SER A 192 -10.96 -33.32 -0.04
C SER A 192 -10.75 -32.11 0.90
N VAL A 193 -11.71 -31.19 0.96
CA VAL A 193 -11.73 -30.07 1.94
C VAL A 193 -12.42 -30.44 3.27
N GLN A 194 -12.60 -31.73 3.58
CA GLN A 194 -13.42 -32.16 4.74
C GLN A 194 -12.72 -32.01 6.11
N ASN A 195 -11.39 -31.95 6.17
CA ASN A 195 -10.66 -32.07 7.45
C ASN A 195 -9.89 -30.81 7.90
N MET A 196 -9.94 -29.72 7.14
CA MET A 196 -9.32 -28.46 7.58
C MET A 196 -10.36 -27.64 8.35
N PRO A 197 -10.05 -27.16 9.58
CA PRO A 197 -10.85 -26.11 10.19
C PRO A 197 -10.96 -24.99 9.15
N ARG A 198 -12.15 -24.43 8.93
CA ARG A 198 -12.26 -23.20 8.14
C ARG A 198 -12.09 -22.06 9.12
N ILE A 199 -11.34 -21.03 8.74
CA ILE A 199 -11.46 -19.74 9.44
C ILE A 199 -12.92 -19.36 9.28
N LYS A 200 -13.70 -19.46 10.36
CA LYS A 200 -15.16 -19.33 10.30
C LYS A 200 -15.50 -18.00 9.61
N SER A 201 -16.40 -18.07 8.64
CA SER A 201 -16.98 -16.88 7.99
C SER A 201 -17.75 -16.03 9.00
N GLU A 202 -18.22 -16.63 10.09
CA GLU A 202 -19.00 -15.96 11.13
C GLU A 202 -18.14 -15.05 12.04
N PRO A 203 -18.67 -13.88 12.44
CA PRO A 203 -17.92 -12.83 13.12
C PRO A 203 -17.80 -13.05 14.64
N LEU A 204 -17.71 -14.28 15.13
CA LEU A 204 -17.89 -14.56 16.56
C LEU A 204 -16.68 -14.32 17.47
N SER A 205 -15.55 -13.83 16.93
CA SER A 205 -14.57 -13.10 17.74
C SER A 205 -13.46 -12.58 16.84
N SER A 206 -13.23 -11.27 16.89
CA SER A 206 -12.08 -10.55 16.32
C SER A 206 -12.31 -9.90 14.96
N ASN A 207 -12.62 -8.60 15.02
CA ASN A 207 -12.73 -7.63 13.91
C ASN A 207 -11.37 -7.34 13.25
N ILE A 208 -10.38 -8.22 13.39
CA ILE A 208 -8.98 -7.94 13.05
C ILE A 208 -8.76 -8.01 11.54
N TYR A 209 -9.43 -8.94 10.85
CA TYR A 209 -9.27 -9.15 9.41
C TYR A 209 -10.56 -8.93 8.63
N SER A 210 -10.45 -8.20 7.54
CA SER A 210 -11.45 -8.05 6.48
C SER A 210 -11.78 -9.39 5.79
N PRO A 211 -12.93 -9.51 5.10
CA PRO A 211 -13.26 -10.71 4.34
C PRO A 211 -12.17 -11.12 3.35
N TYR A 212 -11.53 -10.15 2.69
CA TYR A 212 -10.48 -10.39 1.70
C TYR A 212 -9.20 -10.95 2.33
N GLU A 213 -8.80 -10.43 3.50
CA GLU A 213 -7.66 -10.99 4.26
C GLU A 213 -7.93 -12.42 4.71
N ARG A 214 -9.17 -12.72 5.13
CA ARG A 214 -9.57 -14.10 5.49
C ARG A 214 -9.51 -15.05 4.29
N ILE A 215 -9.86 -14.57 3.09
CA ILE A 215 -9.73 -15.34 1.85
C ILE A 215 -8.24 -15.68 1.61
N ILE A 216 -7.33 -14.72 1.75
CA ILE A 216 -5.89 -14.96 1.62
C ILE A 216 -5.39 -15.95 2.67
N LEU A 217 -5.77 -15.80 3.94
CA LEU A 217 -5.37 -16.75 4.99
C LEU A 217 -5.87 -18.17 4.70
N THR A 218 -7.11 -18.30 4.23
CA THR A 218 -7.68 -19.60 3.85
C THR A 218 -6.89 -20.21 2.70
N TRP A 219 -6.59 -19.42 1.68
CA TRP A 219 -5.76 -19.82 0.54
C TRP A 219 -4.37 -20.31 0.98
N LEU A 220 -3.69 -19.57 1.86
CA LEU A 220 -2.38 -19.95 2.41
C LEU A 220 -2.43 -21.29 3.18
N ASN A 221 -3.43 -21.49 4.05
CA ASN A 221 -3.60 -22.74 4.79
C ASN A 221 -3.78 -23.95 3.86
N GLN A 222 -4.65 -23.80 2.87
CA GLN A 222 -4.98 -24.87 1.94
C GLN A 222 -3.78 -25.25 1.08
N HIS A 223 -3.09 -24.25 0.50
CA HIS A 223 -1.90 -24.51 -0.31
C HIS A 223 -0.77 -25.11 0.52
N TYR A 224 -0.56 -24.62 1.74
CA TYR A 224 0.47 -25.17 2.61
C TYR A 224 0.21 -26.65 2.93
N GLU A 225 -0.99 -27.01 3.40
CA GLU A 225 -1.28 -28.39 3.77
C GLU A 225 -1.26 -29.33 2.55
N LYS A 226 -1.81 -28.89 1.41
CA LYS A 226 -1.84 -29.70 0.18
C LYS A 226 -0.43 -30.01 -0.34
N ASN A 227 0.49 -29.06 -0.27
CA ASN A 227 1.77 -29.16 -0.98
C ASN A 227 2.98 -29.44 -0.08
N ARG A 228 2.92 -29.28 1.26
CA ARG A 228 4.10 -29.46 2.13
C ARG A 228 4.77 -30.84 1.99
N LYS A 229 3.98 -31.90 1.77
CA LYS A 229 4.48 -33.27 1.63
C LYS A 229 5.19 -33.50 0.29
N THR A 230 4.78 -32.80 -0.76
CA THR A 230 5.37 -32.93 -2.09
C THR A 230 6.58 -32.03 -2.26
N VAL A 231 6.52 -30.80 -1.75
CA VAL A 231 7.61 -29.81 -1.84
C VAL A 231 8.85 -30.25 -1.06
N TRP A 232 8.68 -30.89 0.10
CA TRP A 232 9.81 -31.35 0.93
C TRP A 232 9.90 -32.87 1.02
N LYS A 233 9.47 -33.59 -0.02
CA LYS A 233 9.62 -35.04 -0.08
C LYS A 233 11.09 -35.46 0.02
N ASP A 234 11.96 -34.75 -0.70
CA ASP A 234 13.39 -35.06 -0.82
C ASP A 234 14.27 -34.03 -0.10
N CYS A 235 13.78 -33.45 1.02
CA CYS A 235 14.44 -32.33 1.68
C CYS A 235 15.83 -32.66 2.26
N GLU A 236 16.76 -31.73 2.13
CA GLU A 236 18.14 -31.89 2.63
C GLU A 236 18.28 -31.53 4.11
N LYS A 237 17.41 -30.66 4.64
CA LYS A 237 17.56 -30.04 5.97
C LYS A 237 16.32 -30.22 6.85
N GLY A 238 16.08 -31.46 7.26
CA GLY A 238 15.03 -31.87 8.17
C GLY A 238 14.14 -32.93 7.56
N GLU A 239 12.87 -32.93 7.95
CA GLU A 239 11.84 -33.81 7.41
C GLU A 239 10.71 -32.99 6.78
N VAL A 240 9.67 -33.64 6.29
CA VAL A 240 8.46 -32.95 5.84
C VAL A 240 7.96 -31.99 6.93
N PRO A 241 7.80 -30.68 6.64
CA PRO A 241 7.34 -29.71 7.62
C PRO A 241 6.04 -30.15 8.30
N PRO A 242 5.85 -29.88 9.60
CA PRO A 242 4.62 -30.25 10.30
C PRO A 242 3.41 -29.51 9.73
N MET A 243 2.24 -30.11 9.94
CA MET A 243 0.97 -29.42 9.75
C MET A 243 0.94 -28.20 10.68
N ARG A 244 0.45 -27.07 10.18
CA ARG A 244 0.28 -25.86 10.98
C ARG A 244 -0.94 -25.09 10.53
N TRP A 245 -1.38 -24.21 11.42
CA TRP A 245 -2.53 -23.36 11.23
C TRP A 245 -2.07 -21.91 11.07
N ILE A 246 -2.33 -21.31 9.91
CA ILE A 246 -1.88 -19.96 9.53
C ILE A 246 -3.02 -18.97 9.80
N VAL A 247 -2.85 -18.11 10.79
CA VAL A 247 -3.86 -17.14 11.27
C VAL A 247 -3.41 -15.70 11.19
N ASN A 248 -2.13 -15.45 10.91
CA ASN A 248 -1.60 -14.10 10.76
C ASN A 248 -0.55 -14.00 9.65
N PHE A 249 -0.32 -12.79 9.16
CA PHE A 249 0.65 -12.49 8.10
C PHE A 249 2.07 -12.18 8.63
N ASP A 250 2.28 -12.28 9.94
CA ASP A 250 3.53 -11.91 10.59
C ASP A 250 4.32 -13.16 11.03
N ARG A 251 3.99 -13.71 12.20
CA ARG A 251 4.69 -14.84 12.82
C ARG A 251 4.56 -16.12 12.02
N ASP A 252 3.38 -16.38 11.44
CA ASP A 252 3.12 -17.65 10.76
C ASP A 252 3.80 -17.72 9.39
N LEU A 253 4.22 -16.57 8.84
CA LEU A 253 4.95 -16.47 7.57
C LEU A 253 6.46 -16.26 7.77
N LEU A 254 6.92 -16.08 9.01
CA LEU A 254 8.27 -15.64 9.36
C LEU A 254 9.36 -16.59 8.86
N ASP A 255 9.10 -17.89 8.82
CA ASP A 255 10.06 -18.91 8.43
C ASP A 255 10.19 -19.12 6.91
N GLY A 256 9.39 -18.39 6.13
CA GLY A 256 9.36 -18.46 4.67
C GLY A 256 8.74 -19.73 4.09
N LEU A 257 8.43 -20.75 4.89
CA LEU A 257 7.97 -22.05 4.38
C LEU A 257 6.56 -21.95 3.77
N VAL A 258 5.66 -21.12 4.32
CA VAL A 258 4.30 -20.94 3.75
C VAL A 258 4.40 -20.34 2.35
N LEU A 259 5.19 -19.27 2.23
CA LEU A 259 5.39 -18.54 0.99
C LEU A 259 6.14 -19.38 -0.06
N ALA A 260 7.14 -20.16 0.36
CA ALA A 260 7.83 -21.11 -0.50
C ALA A 260 6.87 -22.19 -1.03
N THR A 261 5.98 -22.70 -0.17
CA THR A 261 4.95 -23.66 -0.60
C THR A 261 4.02 -23.06 -1.63
N GLN A 262 3.65 -21.78 -1.44
CA GLN A 262 2.79 -21.07 -2.39
C GLN A 262 3.47 -20.92 -3.75
N LEU A 263 4.74 -20.53 -3.76
CA LEU A 263 5.51 -20.38 -4.99
C LEU A 263 5.74 -21.73 -5.68
N ALA A 264 6.04 -22.78 -4.91
CA ALA A 264 6.20 -24.14 -5.42
C ALA A 264 4.92 -24.70 -6.06
N ALA A 265 3.74 -24.35 -5.53
CA ALA A 265 2.47 -24.78 -6.09
C ALA A 265 2.24 -24.27 -7.53
N TYR A 266 2.78 -23.09 -7.88
CA TYR A 266 2.69 -22.53 -9.23
C TYR A 266 3.96 -22.76 -10.08
N CYS A 267 5.11 -22.96 -9.43
CA CYS A 267 6.39 -23.16 -10.08
C CYS A 267 7.12 -24.39 -9.49
N PRO A 268 6.62 -25.62 -9.76
CA PRO A 268 7.16 -26.83 -9.13
C PRO A 268 8.63 -27.11 -9.44
N TYR A 269 9.15 -26.61 -10.56
CA TYR A 269 10.56 -26.73 -10.96
C TYR A 269 11.53 -26.00 -9.99
N LEU A 270 11.03 -25.08 -9.16
CA LEU A 270 11.82 -24.44 -8.11
C LEU A 270 12.10 -25.35 -6.91
N VAL A 271 11.35 -26.45 -6.76
CA VAL A 271 11.49 -27.34 -5.60
C VAL A 271 12.89 -27.94 -5.52
N ALA A 272 13.29 -28.64 -6.58
CA ALA A 272 14.59 -29.33 -6.64
C ALA A 272 15.78 -28.35 -6.67
N THR A 273 15.56 -27.13 -7.19
CA THR A 273 16.64 -26.15 -7.35
C THR A 273 16.78 -25.22 -6.14
N HIS A 274 15.71 -24.91 -5.42
CA HIS A 274 15.70 -23.91 -4.34
C HIS A 274 15.20 -24.50 -3.03
N PHE A 275 13.94 -24.95 -3.00
CA PHE A 275 13.23 -25.18 -1.73
C PHE A 275 13.68 -26.43 -0.98
N VAL A 276 14.28 -27.40 -1.66
CA VAL A 276 14.85 -28.61 -1.05
C VAL A 276 15.92 -28.29 0.03
N ARG A 277 16.57 -27.12 -0.09
CA ARG A 277 17.66 -26.63 0.77
C ARG A 277 17.18 -25.81 1.98
N MET A 278 15.87 -25.60 2.12
CA MET A 278 15.29 -24.85 3.23
C MET A 278 15.25 -25.70 4.51
N TYR A 279 15.44 -25.06 5.67
CA TYR A 279 15.18 -25.68 6.96
C TYR A 279 13.67 -25.88 7.14
N THR A 280 13.23 -27.12 7.31
CA THR A 280 11.80 -27.45 7.44
C THR A 280 11.26 -27.34 8.88
N ASN A 281 12.16 -27.27 9.87
CA ASN A 281 11.86 -26.98 11.26
C ASN A 281 12.82 -25.93 11.83
N PRO A 282 12.78 -24.68 11.31
CA PRO A 282 13.72 -23.64 11.71
C PRO A 282 13.42 -23.15 13.14
N LYS A 283 14.47 -22.99 13.95
CA LYS A 283 14.40 -22.60 15.37
C LYS A 283 15.16 -21.32 15.68
N THR A 284 16.09 -20.91 14.82
CA THR A 284 16.94 -19.74 15.05
C THR A 284 16.68 -18.64 14.02
N PRO A 285 16.93 -17.36 14.35
CA PRO A 285 16.80 -16.25 13.40
C PRO A 285 17.63 -16.44 12.12
N GLU A 286 18.80 -17.07 12.23
CA GLU A 286 19.69 -17.34 11.10
C GLU A 286 19.06 -18.37 10.14
N GLN A 287 18.35 -19.36 10.67
CA GLN A 287 17.62 -20.33 9.86
C GLN A 287 16.41 -19.70 9.16
N PHE A 288 15.68 -18.81 9.85
CA PHE A 288 14.62 -18.01 9.22
C PHE A 288 15.17 -17.14 8.10
N LEU A 289 16.28 -16.45 8.36
CA LEU A 289 16.95 -15.62 7.35
C LEU A 289 17.39 -16.46 6.15
N HIS A 290 18.08 -17.59 6.38
CA HIS A 290 18.49 -18.53 5.32
C HIS A 290 17.31 -18.93 4.43
N ASN A 291 16.18 -19.31 5.03
CA ASN A 291 14.97 -19.66 4.29
C ASN A 291 14.42 -18.49 3.48
N CYS A 292 14.34 -17.29 4.08
CA CYS A 292 13.89 -16.08 3.39
C CYS A 292 14.79 -15.71 2.20
N LEU A 293 16.12 -15.91 2.31
CA LEU A 293 17.05 -15.70 1.21
C LEU A 293 16.79 -16.66 0.04
N ILE A 294 16.55 -17.94 0.34
CA ILE A 294 16.18 -18.92 -0.68
C ILE A 294 14.88 -18.51 -1.38
N LEU A 295 13.87 -18.10 -0.60
CA LEU A 295 12.58 -17.64 -1.12
C LEU A 295 12.74 -16.42 -2.05
N VAL A 296 13.50 -15.41 -1.62
CA VAL A 296 13.76 -14.22 -2.44
C VAL A 296 14.49 -14.59 -3.74
N ASN A 297 15.51 -15.44 -3.67
CA ASN A 297 16.20 -15.94 -4.86
C ASN A 297 15.27 -16.70 -5.80
N ALA A 298 14.36 -17.52 -5.25
CA ALA A 298 13.36 -18.23 -6.04
C ALA A 298 12.35 -17.27 -6.70
N MET A 299 11.92 -16.21 -6.00
CA MET A 299 11.08 -15.15 -6.58
C MET A 299 11.79 -14.41 -7.71
N HIS A 300 13.09 -14.13 -7.57
CA HIS A 300 13.89 -13.56 -8.66
C HIS A 300 13.99 -14.48 -9.87
N ALA A 301 14.16 -15.79 -9.67
CA ALA A 301 14.23 -16.78 -10.75
C ALA A 301 12.96 -16.82 -11.62
N VAL A 302 11.81 -16.43 -11.06
CA VAL A 302 10.52 -16.35 -11.79
C VAL A 302 10.13 -14.92 -12.17
N SER A 303 11.08 -13.98 -12.11
CA SER A 303 10.85 -12.56 -12.42
C SER A 303 9.79 -11.88 -11.55
N LEU A 304 9.53 -12.39 -10.33
CA LEU A 304 8.64 -11.79 -9.36
C LEU A 304 9.43 -10.83 -8.46
N ALA A 305 9.95 -9.76 -9.06
CA ALA A 305 10.79 -8.78 -8.37
C ALA A 305 9.94 -7.68 -7.69
N ILE A 306 9.67 -7.83 -6.39
CA ILE A 306 8.90 -6.85 -5.58
C ILE A 306 9.84 -5.82 -4.90
N ASP A 307 11.04 -5.59 -5.44
CA ASP A 307 12.11 -4.75 -4.83
C ASP A 307 12.32 -5.07 -3.33
N ILE A 308 12.28 -6.35 -2.99
CA ILE A 308 12.61 -6.84 -1.65
C ILE A 308 14.14 -6.88 -1.60
N LYS A 309 14.73 -5.86 -0.98
CA LYS A 309 16.18 -5.81 -0.77
C LYS A 309 16.54 -6.71 0.41
N VAL A 310 17.44 -7.65 0.13
CA VAL A 310 18.17 -8.43 1.15
C VAL A 310 19.21 -7.53 1.80
#